data_AF-A0A849NJM5-F1
#
_entry.id   AF-A0A849NJM5-F1
#
_cell.length_a   1.000
_cell.length_b   1.000
_cell.length_c   1.000
_cell.angle_alpha   90.00
_cell.angle_beta   90.00
_cell.angle_gamma   90.00
#
_symmetry.space_group_name_H-M   'P 1'
#
loop_
_entity.id
_entity.type
_entity.pdbx_description
1 polymer ?
#
loop_
_entity_poly.entity_id
_entity_poly.type
_entity_poly.pdbx_seq_one_letter_code
_entity_poly.pdbx_strand_id
1 'polypeptide(L)'
;MSLTLGCDPELICRINGKFTSASNYFKSNSSMGLDGNNSVAELRPGYSESPIDLTAKIRTVLEYGHECNEELEFYSGHYVDGYPIGGHIHVAAKPTSELVDSLDTVLTALSNCIDDKPQKEKREHSGYGQRKQYRCKEYGMEYRTPGSWLLSPSTTLVTLTLTKLVTVGVQEDGLNFTDLKGRSHSCTFLRNLKSMLRTIPEDCTEGLSELGLLLSRSCIDWNQNILPNWGIGNAEQIREAA
;
A
#
# COMPACT_ATOMS: atom_id res chain seq x y z
N MET A 1 -2.30 21.80 -7.40
CA MET A 1 -1.01 21.80 -6.68
C MET A 1 -0.20 20.59 -7.12
N SER A 2 1.14 20.62 -7.10
CA SER A 2 1.91 19.38 -7.31
C SER A 2 2.05 18.66 -5.97
N LEU A 3 1.44 17.47 -5.86
CA LEU A 3 1.46 16.65 -4.65
C LEU A 3 2.46 15.52 -4.86
N THR A 4 3.49 15.48 -4.01
CA THR A 4 4.46 14.39 -3.99
C THR A 4 4.06 13.32 -2.98
N LEU A 5 4.16 12.06 -3.38
CA LEU A 5 4.04 10.88 -2.53
C LEU A 5 5.38 10.14 -2.44
N GLY A 6 5.65 9.57 -1.28
CA GLY A 6 6.65 8.51 -1.09
C GLY A 6 6.03 7.39 -0.28
N CYS A 7 6.78 6.32 -0.01
CA CYS A 7 6.29 5.23 0.82
C CYS A 7 7.44 4.40 1.39
N ASP A 8 7.13 3.70 2.47
CA ASP A 8 7.99 2.77 3.17
C ASP A 8 7.23 1.47 3.53
N PRO A 9 6.70 0.73 2.53
CA PRO A 9 5.92 -0.47 2.80
C PRO A 9 6.81 -1.65 3.19
N GLU A 10 6.30 -2.46 4.11
CA GLU A 10 6.97 -3.58 4.73
C GLU A 10 6.58 -4.92 4.10
N LEU A 11 7.47 -5.92 4.18
CA LEU A 11 7.19 -7.29 3.78
C LEU A 11 7.97 -8.32 4.61
N ILE A 12 7.53 -9.57 4.56
CA ILE A 12 8.19 -10.71 5.19
C ILE A 12 8.87 -11.57 4.13
N CYS A 13 10.06 -12.07 4.48
CA CYS A 13 10.83 -12.98 3.63
C CYS A 13 10.60 -14.43 4.05
N ARG A 14 10.49 -15.32 3.07
CA ARG A 14 10.51 -16.78 3.27
C ARG A 14 11.53 -17.43 2.35
N ILE A 15 11.95 -18.64 2.73
CA ILE A 15 12.67 -19.59 1.86
C ILE A 15 11.94 -20.93 1.96
N ASN A 16 11.53 -21.48 0.82
CA ASN A 16 10.78 -22.73 0.74
C ASN A 16 9.55 -22.72 1.66
N GLY A 17 8.80 -21.61 1.64
CA GLY A 17 7.61 -21.41 2.47
C GLY A 17 7.86 -21.25 3.98
N LYS A 18 9.11 -21.09 4.42
CA LYS A 18 9.44 -20.87 5.84
C LYS A 18 10.00 -19.48 6.08
N PHE A 19 9.54 -18.82 7.15
CA PHE A 19 10.04 -17.52 7.60
C PHE A 19 11.57 -17.48 7.69
N THR A 20 12.17 -16.39 7.20
CA THR A 20 13.57 -16.04 7.42
C THR A 20 13.69 -14.55 7.76
N SER A 21 14.65 -14.19 8.61
CA SER A 21 14.86 -12.80 9.03
C SER A 21 15.41 -11.97 7.87
N ALA A 22 14.78 -10.84 7.56
CA ALA A 22 15.23 -9.92 6.52
C ALA A 22 16.68 -9.44 6.74
N SER A 23 17.12 -9.29 7.99
CA SER A 23 18.48 -8.89 8.36
C SER A 23 19.60 -9.82 7.89
N ASN A 24 19.26 -11.05 7.50
CA ASN A 24 20.24 -11.98 6.94
C ASN A 24 20.62 -11.63 5.50
N TYR A 25 19.81 -10.82 4.82
CA TYR A 25 19.90 -10.56 3.38
C TYR A 25 20.02 -9.07 3.04
N PHE A 26 19.39 -8.21 3.85
CA PHE A 26 19.34 -6.77 3.59
C PHE A 26 20.01 -5.97 4.72
N LYS A 27 20.61 -4.85 4.33
CA LYS A 27 21.19 -3.89 5.28
C LYS A 27 20.12 -2.89 5.71
N SER A 28 20.28 -2.30 6.88
CA SER A 28 19.46 -1.16 7.27
C SER A 28 19.68 0.04 6.34
N ASN A 29 18.66 0.89 6.18
CA ASN A 29 18.72 2.14 5.39
C ASN A 29 19.03 1.99 3.88
N SER A 30 18.90 0.82 3.28
CA SER A 30 18.90 0.65 1.82
C SER A 30 17.50 0.78 1.20
N SER A 31 17.45 0.88 -0.13
CA SER A 31 16.19 0.88 -0.89
C SER A 31 15.37 -0.39 -0.64
N MET A 32 16.01 -1.57 -0.62
CA MET A 32 15.44 -2.78 -0.03
C MET A 32 16.16 -2.99 1.29
N GLY A 33 15.55 -2.59 2.40
CA GLY A 33 16.21 -2.52 3.70
C GLY A 33 15.42 -3.19 4.81
N LEU A 34 15.65 -2.76 6.05
CA LEU A 34 14.96 -3.25 7.25
C LEU A 34 14.06 -2.16 7.82
N ASP A 35 12.93 -2.55 8.42
CA ASP A 35 12.18 -1.69 9.35
C ASP A 35 12.96 -1.58 10.69
N GLY A 36 12.42 -0.90 11.69
CA GLY A 36 12.90 -0.90 13.07
C GLY A 36 12.93 -2.29 13.72
N ASN A 37 12.29 -3.30 13.12
CA ASN A 37 12.47 -4.70 13.44
C ASN A 37 13.33 -5.42 12.37
N ASN A 38 14.46 -5.99 12.79
CA ASN A 38 15.40 -6.71 11.91
C ASN A 38 14.78 -7.89 11.14
N SER A 39 13.65 -8.42 11.58
CA SER A 39 12.93 -9.50 10.91
C SER A 39 12.17 -9.06 9.67
N VAL A 40 11.81 -7.78 9.56
CA VAL A 40 10.89 -7.24 8.56
C VAL A 40 11.67 -6.42 7.53
N ALA A 41 11.45 -6.71 6.25
CA ALA A 41 12.02 -5.90 5.18
C ALA A 41 11.15 -4.66 4.93
N GLU A 42 11.77 -3.54 4.57
CA GLU A 42 11.08 -2.28 4.25
C GLU A 42 11.64 -1.69 2.96
N LEU A 43 10.73 -1.39 2.01
CA LEU A 43 11.07 -0.82 0.72
C LEU A 43 11.13 0.70 0.81
N ARG A 44 12.07 1.34 0.12
CA ARG A 44 12.25 2.80 0.07
C ARG A 44 12.51 3.23 -1.37
N PRO A 45 11.46 3.31 -2.22
CA PRO A 45 11.57 3.67 -3.64
C PRO A 45 11.84 5.16 -3.90
N GLY A 46 11.94 5.97 -2.85
CA GLY A 46 12.00 7.44 -2.96
C GLY A 46 10.59 8.04 -3.05
N TYR A 47 10.44 9.06 -3.89
CA TYR A 47 9.18 9.81 -4.04
C TYR A 47 8.86 10.12 -5.50
N SER A 48 7.59 10.39 -5.79
CA SER A 48 7.10 10.83 -7.09
C SER A 48 5.81 11.65 -6.95
N GLU A 49 5.53 12.51 -7.92
CA GLU A 49 4.21 13.14 -8.04
C GLU A 49 3.19 12.19 -8.66
N SER A 50 3.64 11.27 -9.53
CA SER A 50 2.80 10.30 -10.22
C SER A 50 2.70 8.99 -9.44
N PRO A 51 1.49 8.53 -9.08
CA PRO A 51 1.28 7.20 -8.50
C PRO A 51 1.82 6.08 -9.38
N ILE A 52 1.70 6.21 -10.71
CA ILE A 52 2.21 5.24 -11.68
C ILE A 52 3.73 5.15 -11.60
N ASP A 53 4.42 6.28 -11.56
CA ASP A 53 5.88 6.32 -11.48
C ASP A 53 6.37 5.79 -10.13
N LEU A 54 5.65 6.08 -9.04
CA LEU A 54 5.99 5.53 -7.72
C LEU A 54 5.80 4.01 -7.69
N THR A 55 4.73 3.48 -8.28
CA THR A 55 4.54 2.03 -8.46
C THR A 55 5.69 1.42 -9.27
N ALA A 56 6.13 2.07 -10.35
CA ALA A 56 7.27 1.60 -11.15
C ALA A 56 8.58 1.60 -10.34
N LYS A 57 8.83 2.62 -9.53
CA LYS A 57 10.00 2.65 -8.62
C LYS A 57 9.96 1.54 -7.58
N ILE A 58 8.79 1.20 -7.04
CA ILE A 58 8.60 0.07 -6.12
C ILE A 58 9.01 -1.24 -6.79
N ARG A 59 8.57 -1.44 -8.05
CA ARG A 59 8.99 -2.60 -8.84
C ARG A 59 10.51 -2.69 -8.95
N THR A 60 11.21 -1.59 -9.26
CA THR A 60 12.67 -1.58 -9.34
C THR A 60 13.33 -1.99 -8.01
N VAL A 61 12.76 -1.60 -6.87
CA VAL A 61 13.26 -2.03 -5.55
C VAL A 61 13.04 -3.52 -5.32
N LEU A 62 11.88 -4.05 -5.71
CA LEU A 62 11.58 -5.49 -5.63
C LEU A 62 12.51 -6.31 -6.54
N GLU A 63 12.76 -5.84 -7.76
CA GLU A 63 13.72 -6.46 -8.71
C GLU A 63 15.12 -6.52 -8.09
N TYR A 64 15.63 -5.39 -7.57
CA TYR A 64 16.91 -5.36 -6.87
C TYR A 64 16.95 -6.32 -5.67
N GLY A 65 15.88 -6.39 -4.88
CA GLY A 65 15.77 -7.30 -3.75
C GLY A 65 15.87 -8.76 -4.16
N HIS A 66 15.22 -9.13 -5.26
CA HIS A 66 15.25 -10.47 -5.84
C HIS A 66 16.61 -10.79 -6.47
N GLU A 67 17.20 -9.89 -7.25
CA GLU A 67 18.53 -10.06 -7.86
C GLU A 67 19.63 -10.29 -6.81
N CYS A 68 19.52 -9.65 -5.65
CA CYS A 68 20.48 -9.87 -4.57
C CYS A 68 20.33 -11.24 -3.89
N ASN A 69 19.11 -11.80 -3.87
CA ASN A 69 18.78 -13.03 -3.13
C ASN A 69 17.61 -13.75 -3.83
N GLU A 70 17.93 -14.48 -4.90
CA GLU A 70 16.94 -15.08 -5.81
C GLU A 70 16.07 -16.16 -5.12
N GLU A 71 16.57 -16.75 -4.04
CA GLU A 71 15.87 -17.78 -3.26
C GLU A 71 14.78 -17.23 -2.34
N LEU A 72 14.70 -15.91 -2.16
CA LEU A 72 13.72 -15.29 -1.28
C LEU A 72 12.35 -15.20 -1.93
N GLU A 73 11.34 -15.58 -1.15
CA GLU A 73 9.94 -15.31 -1.41
C GLU A 73 9.53 -14.07 -0.60
N PHE A 74 8.75 -13.17 -1.20
CA PHE A 74 8.30 -11.94 -0.54
C PHE A 74 6.80 -12.01 -0.27
N TYR A 75 6.39 -11.74 0.97
CA TYR A 75 5.02 -11.81 1.42
C TYR A 75 4.55 -10.47 1.99
N SER A 76 3.42 -9.98 1.49
CA SER A 76 2.75 -8.75 1.93
C SER A 76 1.42 -9.05 2.62
N GLY A 77 0.67 -8.01 3.00
CA GLY A 77 -0.61 -8.13 3.70
C GLY A 77 -0.62 -7.41 5.04
N HIS A 78 -1.40 -7.90 6.00
CA HIS A 78 -1.55 -7.26 7.31
C HIS A 78 -0.75 -7.96 8.39
N TYR A 79 -0.75 -9.29 8.38
CA TYR A 79 -0.12 -10.08 9.42
C TYR A 79 0.42 -11.38 8.84
N VAL A 80 1.74 -11.49 8.76
CA VAL A 80 2.44 -12.60 8.09
C VAL A 80 3.50 -13.17 9.04
N ASP A 81 3.53 -14.49 9.21
CA ASP A 81 4.51 -15.22 10.03
C ASP A 81 4.72 -14.69 11.46
N GLY A 82 3.67 -14.14 12.08
CA GLY A 82 3.73 -13.61 13.44
C GLY A 82 4.05 -12.11 13.51
N TYR A 83 4.24 -11.45 12.37
CA TYR A 83 4.59 -10.03 12.30
C TYR A 83 3.44 -9.21 11.73
N PRO A 84 2.98 -8.16 12.44
CA PRO A 84 2.15 -7.14 11.83
C PRO A 84 3.02 -6.30 10.90
N ILE A 85 2.58 -6.08 9.66
CA ILE A 85 3.35 -5.33 8.66
C ILE A 85 2.59 -4.10 8.14
N GLY A 86 3.33 -3.04 7.82
CA GLY A 86 2.81 -1.70 7.47
C GLY A 86 2.95 -1.36 6.00
N GLY A 87 1.99 -0.60 5.48
CA GLY A 87 2.04 -0.01 4.14
C GLY A 87 2.19 1.50 4.23
N HIS A 88 3.19 1.98 4.97
CA HIS A 88 3.36 3.39 5.28
C HIS A 88 3.47 4.26 4.01
N ILE A 89 2.83 5.44 4.04
CA ILE A 89 2.76 6.35 2.90
C ILE A 89 3.19 7.75 3.36
N HIS A 90 4.19 8.30 2.68
CA HIS A 90 4.63 9.67 2.87
C HIS A 90 3.84 10.60 1.96
N VAL A 91 3.20 11.60 2.56
CA VAL A 91 2.39 12.57 1.84
C VAL A 91 2.98 13.95 2.06
N ALA A 92 3.29 14.67 0.97
CA ALA A 92 3.78 16.05 1.02
C ALA A 92 2.67 17.06 1.38
N ALA A 93 1.95 16.78 2.46
CA ALA A 93 0.83 17.55 2.99
C ALA A 93 0.90 17.57 4.52
N LYS A 94 0.57 18.72 5.13
CA LYS A 94 0.49 18.82 6.59
C LYS A 94 -0.67 17.95 7.11
N PRO A 95 -0.47 17.20 8.20
CA PRO A 95 -1.54 16.40 8.79
C PRO A 95 -2.59 17.32 9.43
N THR A 96 -3.79 17.35 8.85
CA THR A 96 -4.99 17.90 9.50
C THR A 96 -5.87 16.76 9.97
N SER A 97 -6.73 16.99 10.97
CA SER A 97 -7.69 15.97 11.43
C SER A 97 -8.57 15.47 10.28
N GLU A 98 -9.02 16.38 9.42
CA GLU A 98 -9.87 16.06 8.27
C GLU A 98 -9.14 15.24 7.20
N LEU A 99 -7.88 15.56 6.90
CA LEU A 99 -7.08 14.78 5.96
C LEU A 99 -6.82 13.37 6.49
N VAL A 100 -6.42 13.25 7.75
CA VAL A 100 -6.14 11.96 8.39
C VAL A 100 -7.41 11.10 8.48
N ASP A 101 -8.54 11.69 8.88
CA ASP A 101 -9.82 10.99 8.95
C ASP A 101 -10.34 10.56 7.57
N SER A 102 -10.10 11.38 6.54
CA SER A 102 -10.43 11.06 5.15
C SER A 102 -9.56 9.93 4.59
N LEU A 103 -8.25 9.95 4.86
CA LEU A 103 -7.33 8.87 4.48
C LEU A 103 -7.72 7.55 5.16
N ASP A 104 -7.97 7.58 6.47
CA ASP A 104 -8.50 6.45 7.22
C ASP A 104 -9.78 5.91 6.57
N THR A 105 -10.71 6.79 6.25
CA THR A 105 -12.01 6.40 5.70
C THR A 105 -11.88 5.68 4.37
N VAL A 106 -11.10 6.23 3.44
CA VAL A 106 -10.97 5.69 2.09
C VAL A 106 -10.08 4.44 2.08
N LEU A 107 -8.93 4.45 2.75
CA LEU A 107 -8.01 3.31 2.74
C LEU A 107 -8.53 2.14 3.59
N THR A 108 -9.27 2.41 4.67
CA THR A 108 -10.00 1.34 5.38
C THR A 108 -11.15 0.80 4.53
N ALA A 109 -11.82 1.63 3.72
CA ALA A 109 -12.82 1.13 2.78
C ALA A 109 -12.18 0.20 1.76
N LEU A 110 -11.02 0.57 1.20
CA LEU A 110 -10.27 -0.30 0.27
C LEU A 110 -9.91 -1.62 0.95
N SER A 111 -9.30 -1.55 2.12
CA SER A 111 -8.90 -2.72 2.89
C SER A 111 -10.07 -3.67 3.16
N ASN A 112 -11.24 -3.14 3.52
CA ASN A 112 -12.46 -3.94 3.70
C ASN A 112 -12.98 -4.62 2.42
N CYS A 113 -12.56 -4.16 1.24
CA CYS A 113 -12.95 -4.73 -0.04
C CYS A 113 -11.98 -5.81 -0.52
N ILE A 114 -10.68 -5.65 -0.27
CA ILE A 114 -9.65 -6.46 -0.93
C ILE A 114 -8.81 -7.31 0.02
N ASP A 115 -8.80 -7.02 1.33
CA ASP A 115 -7.89 -7.69 2.28
C ASP A 115 -8.50 -8.89 2.98
N ASP A 116 -7.65 -9.84 3.35
CA ASP A 116 -7.99 -10.97 4.21
C ASP A 116 -8.38 -10.47 5.61
N LYS A 117 -9.65 -10.68 5.97
CA LYS A 117 -10.20 -10.26 7.26
C LYS A 117 -9.45 -10.87 8.46
N PRO A 118 -9.17 -12.19 8.52
CA PRO A 118 -8.32 -12.77 9.57
C PRO A 118 -6.96 -12.09 9.76
N GLN A 119 -6.22 -11.76 8.69
CA GLN A 119 -4.94 -11.06 8.81
C GLN A 119 -5.12 -9.64 9.37
N LYS A 120 -6.12 -8.91 8.88
CA LYS A 120 -6.42 -7.55 9.35
C LYS A 120 -6.75 -7.55 10.84
N GLU A 121 -7.61 -8.47 11.29
CA GLU A 121 -7.95 -8.59 12.71
C GLU A 121 -6.70 -8.87 13.56
N LYS A 122 -5.82 -9.78 13.14
CA LYS A 122 -4.58 -10.06 13.89
C LYS A 122 -3.67 -8.82 14.01
N ARG A 123 -3.54 -8.03 12.94
CA ARG A 123 -2.77 -6.77 12.95
C ARG A 123 -3.40 -5.73 13.88
N GLU A 124 -4.72 -5.59 13.86
CA GLU A 124 -5.44 -4.68 14.77
C GLU A 124 -5.20 -5.08 16.25
N HIS A 125 -5.27 -6.36 16.57
CA HIS A 125 -5.03 -6.87 17.93
C HIS A 125 -3.57 -6.71 18.40
N SER A 126 -2.61 -6.61 17.48
CA SER A 126 -1.21 -6.35 17.86
C SER A 126 -0.96 -4.89 18.23
N GLY A 127 -1.92 -3.99 18.01
CA GLY A 127 -1.80 -2.56 18.24
C GLY A 127 -1.00 -1.80 17.16
N TYR A 128 -0.63 -2.47 16.06
CA TYR A 128 0.14 -1.87 14.98
C TYR A 128 -0.77 -1.20 13.93
N GLY A 129 -0.39 -0.01 13.47
CA GLY A 129 -1.12 0.75 12.45
C GLY A 129 -2.57 1.04 12.82
N GLN A 130 -2.80 1.50 14.06
CA GLN A 130 -4.13 1.93 14.48
C GLN A 130 -4.61 3.11 13.63
N ARG A 131 -5.93 3.34 13.67
CA ARG A 131 -6.56 4.50 13.04
C ARG A 131 -5.94 5.82 13.50
N LYS A 132 -5.88 6.78 12.59
CA LYS A 132 -5.30 8.11 12.79
C LYS A 132 -3.81 8.11 13.16
N GLN A 133 -3.09 7.02 12.95
CA GLN A 133 -1.65 6.99 13.20
C GLN A 133 -0.89 7.67 12.05
N TYR A 134 -0.12 8.69 12.42
CA TYR A 134 0.81 9.36 11.52
C TYR A 134 2.01 9.88 12.31
N ARG A 135 3.09 10.25 11.60
CA ARG A 135 4.21 11.01 12.14
C ARG A 135 4.40 12.29 11.33
N CYS A 136 4.62 13.41 12.02
CA CYS A 136 4.97 14.66 11.36
C CYS A 136 6.37 14.58 10.75
N LYS A 137 6.53 15.12 9.54
CA LYS A 137 7.81 15.21 8.81
C LYS A 137 7.98 16.61 8.27
N GLU A 138 9.20 17.00 7.93
CA GLU A 138 9.49 18.34 7.38
C GLU A 138 8.70 18.63 6.09
N TYR A 139 8.50 17.61 5.25
CA TYR A 139 7.73 17.71 4.01
C TYR A 139 6.22 17.52 4.18
N GLY A 140 5.72 17.13 5.36
CA GLY A 140 4.30 16.81 5.57
C GLY A 140 4.08 15.74 6.62
N MET A 141 3.67 14.55 6.19
CA MET A 141 3.41 13.43 7.10
C MET A 141 3.83 12.09 6.53
N GLU A 142 4.09 11.17 7.45
CA GLU A 142 4.16 9.73 7.23
C GLU A 142 2.87 9.13 7.80
N TYR A 143 1.97 8.69 6.94
CA TYR A 143 0.70 8.07 7.31
C TYR A 143 0.88 6.56 7.49
N ARG A 144 0.44 6.01 8.64
CA ARG A 144 0.90 4.69 9.12
C ARG A 144 -0.19 3.66 9.38
N THR A 145 -1.44 3.98 9.10
CA THR A 145 -2.57 3.08 9.38
C THR A 145 -2.65 1.82 8.50
N PRO A 146 -2.48 1.87 7.16
CA PRO A 146 -2.74 0.70 6.32
C PRO A 146 -1.72 -0.43 6.54
N GLY A 147 -2.17 -1.68 6.35
CA GLY A 147 -1.28 -2.83 6.19
C GLY A 147 -0.50 -2.75 4.88
N SER A 148 0.47 -3.65 4.70
CA SER A 148 1.26 -3.71 3.47
C SER A 148 0.36 -4.04 2.27
N TRP A 149 0.40 -3.17 1.27
CA TRP A 149 -0.46 -3.24 0.07
C TRP A 149 0.30 -3.75 -1.17
N LEU A 150 1.49 -4.34 -0.97
CA LEU A 150 2.44 -4.75 -2.02
C LEU A 150 2.05 -6.02 -2.78
N LEU A 151 0.84 -6.55 -2.67
CA LEU A 151 0.47 -7.82 -3.28
C LEU A 151 0.70 -7.85 -4.80
N SER A 152 0.40 -6.74 -5.47
CA SER A 152 0.59 -6.58 -6.92
C SER A 152 0.79 -5.10 -7.30
N PRO A 153 1.20 -4.82 -8.56
CA PRO A 153 1.21 -3.46 -9.08
C PRO A 153 -0.16 -2.78 -9.00
N SER A 154 -1.26 -3.55 -9.16
CA SER A 154 -2.63 -3.05 -9.10
C SER A 154 -3.02 -2.59 -7.69
N THR A 155 -2.82 -3.43 -6.66
CA THR A 155 -3.13 -3.04 -5.26
C THR A 155 -2.30 -1.84 -4.81
N THR A 156 -1.05 -1.78 -5.26
CA THR A 156 -0.14 -0.66 -5.02
C THR A 156 -0.61 0.63 -5.68
N LEU A 157 -0.87 0.58 -6.99
CA LEU A 157 -1.29 1.74 -7.76
C LEU A 157 -2.60 2.31 -7.23
N VAL A 158 -3.57 1.44 -6.93
CA VAL A 158 -4.87 1.84 -6.36
C VAL A 158 -4.68 2.52 -5.01
N THR A 159 -3.85 1.96 -4.13
CA THR A 159 -3.60 2.55 -2.81
C THR A 159 -2.99 3.95 -2.92
N LEU A 160 -1.92 4.10 -3.71
CA LEU A 160 -1.27 5.40 -3.92
C LEU A 160 -2.19 6.41 -4.62
N THR A 161 -2.98 5.94 -5.58
CA THR A 161 -3.97 6.77 -6.28
C THR A 161 -5.05 7.28 -5.32
N LEU A 162 -5.60 6.42 -4.47
CA LEU A 162 -6.59 6.83 -3.47
C LEU A 162 -5.99 7.82 -2.47
N THR A 163 -4.74 7.63 -2.03
CA THR A 163 -4.05 8.61 -1.17
C THR A 163 -3.94 9.98 -1.85
N LYS A 164 -3.54 10.02 -3.13
CA LYS A 164 -3.45 11.27 -3.90
C LYS A 164 -4.81 11.95 -4.05
N LEU A 165 -5.84 11.21 -4.47
CA LEU A 165 -7.19 11.74 -4.68
C LEU A 165 -7.82 12.25 -3.39
N VAL A 166 -7.62 11.56 -2.27
CA VAL A 166 -8.10 12.03 -0.96
C VAL A 166 -7.41 13.33 -0.57
N THR A 167 -6.09 13.39 -0.74
CA THR A 167 -5.32 14.58 -0.36
C THR A 167 -5.73 15.80 -1.20
N VAL A 168 -5.82 15.62 -2.53
CA VAL A 168 -6.30 16.66 -3.46
C VAL A 168 -7.75 17.05 -3.13
N GLY A 169 -8.64 16.07 -2.94
CA GLY A 169 -10.05 16.32 -2.62
C GLY A 169 -10.24 17.11 -1.33
N VAL A 170 -9.46 16.82 -0.28
CA VAL A 170 -9.52 17.57 0.98
C VAL A 170 -8.94 18.98 0.81
N GLN A 171 -7.78 19.11 0.17
CA GLN A 171 -7.05 20.39 0.14
C GLN A 171 -7.54 21.38 -0.91
N GLU A 172 -7.95 20.90 -2.09
CA GLU A 172 -8.35 21.74 -3.22
C GLU A 172 -9.87 21.86 -3.34
N ASP A 173 -10.58 20.75 -3.11
CA ASP A 173 -12.03 20.69 -3.32
C ASP A 173 -12.84 20.87 -2.02
N GLY A 174 -12.19 20.85 -0.86
CA GLY A 174 -12.82 20.96 0.46
C GLY A 174 -13.75 19.77 0.79
N LEU A 175 -13.42 18.57 0.29
CA LEU A 175 -14.20 17.36 0.51
C LEU A 175 -13.93 16.74 1.88
N ASN A 176 -14.99 16.30 2.54
CA ASN A 176 -14.92 15.46 3.73
C ASN A 176 -15.29 14.02 3.37
N PHE A 177 -14.31 13.12 3.28
CA PHE A 177 -14.60 11.74 2.85
C PHE A 177 -15.34 10.92 3.91
N THR A 178 -15.29 11.33 5.18
CA THR A 178 -16.08 10.71 6.26
C THR A 178 -17.57 10.96 6.02
N ASP A 179 -17.94 12.20 5.69
CA ASP A 179 -19.32 12.57 5.36
C ASP A 179 -19.78 11.97 4.04
N LEU A 180 -18.93 12.00 3.00
CA LEU A 180 -19.22 11.40 1.69
C LEU A 180 -19.45 9.89 1.80
N LYS A 181 -18.65 9.19 2.60
CA LYS A 181 -18.86 7.75 2.84
C LYS A 181 -20.16 7.54 3.62
N GLY A 182 -20.38 8.31 4.69
CA GLY A 182 -21.52 8.16 5.57
C GLY A 182 -21.73 6.71 6.00
N ARG A 183 -22.93 6.18 5.75
CA ARG A 183 -23.31 4.78 6.05
C ARG A 183 -23.12 3.81 4.89
N SER A 184 -22.54 4.26 3.78
CA SER A 184 -22.36 3.42 2.59
C SER A 184 -21.40 2.26 2.88
N HIS A 185 -21.75 1.07 2.37
CA HIS A 185 -20.83 -0.07 2.34
C HIS A 185 -19.56 0.27 1.56
N SER A 186 -18.41 -0.27 1.97
CA SER A 186 -17.09 0.09 1.42
C SER A 186 -17.00 -0.08 -0.10
N CYS A 187 -17.44 -1.22 -0.65
CA CYS A 187 -17.42 -1.44 -2.10
C CYS A 187 -18.32 -0.44 -2.84
N THR A 188 -19.51 -0.17 -2.31
CA THR A 188 -20.45 0.80 -2.90
C THR A 188 -19.87 2.21 -2.86
N PHE A 189 -19.25 2.60 -1.75
CA PHE A 189 -18.60 3.90 -1.62
C PHE A 189 -17.47 4.06 -2.65
N LEU A 190 -16.56 3.08 -2.75
CA LEU A 190 -15.43 3.16 -3.68
C LEU A 190 -15.86 3.13 -5.15
N ARG A 191 -16.89 2.35 -5.52
CA ARG A 191 -17.43 2.34 -6.89
C ARG A 191 -18.01 3.71 -7.30
N ASN A 192 -18.52 4.47 -6.34
CA ASN A 192 -19.06 5.81 -6.58
C ASN A 192 -18.03 6.93 -6.35
N LEU A 193 -16.81 6.61 -5.90
CA LEU A 193 -15.82 7.62 -5.52
C LEU A 193 -15.51 8.58 -6.68
N LYS A 194 -15.35 8.06 -7.90
CA LYS A 194 -15.03 8.86 -9.09
C LYS A 194 -16.07 9.96 -9.35
N SER A 195 -17.35 9.72 -9.10
CA SER A 195 -18.41 10.72 -9.32
C SER A 195 -18.51 11.76 -8.20
N MET A 196 -17.86 11.52 -7.05
CA MET A 196 -17.83 12.44 -5.91
C MET A 196 -16.67 13.44 -5.99
N LEU A 197 -15.62 13.13 -6.78
CA LEU A 197 -14.43 13.96 -6.93
C LEU A 197 -14.68 15.08 -7.93
N ARG A 198 -14.25 16.31 -7.61
CA ARG A 198 -14.28 17.44 -8.56
C ARG A 198 -13.00 17.48 -9.37
N THR A 199 -11.86 17.31 -8.69
CA THR A 199 -10.54 17.32 -9.30
C THR A 199 -9.97 15.89 -9.36
N ILE A 200 -9.67 15.41 -10.56
CA ILE A 200 -9.00 14.12 -10.80
C ILE A 200 -7.74 14.40 -11.63
N PRO A 201 -6.54 14.33 -11.02
CA PRO A 201 -5.28 14.38 -11.76
C PRO A 201 -5.22 13.29 -12.85
N GLU A 202 -4.66 13.61 -14.01
CA GLU A 202 -4.59 12.69 -15.16
C GLU A 202 -3.91 11.36 -14.80
N ASP A 203 -2.84 11.44 -14.01
CA ASP A 203 -2.05 10.30 -13.52
C ASP A 203 -2.77 9.43 -12.45
N CYS A 204 -3.99 9.80 -12.05
CA CYS A 204 -4.87 8.96 -11.23
C CYS A 204 -5.87 8.14 -12.04
N THR A 205 -5.97 8.36 -13.36
CA THR A 205 -6.98 7.69 -14.21
C THR A 205 -6.78 6.18 -14.25
N GLU A 206 -5.53 5.73 -14.41
CA GLU A 206 -5.19 4.30 -14.44
C GLU A 206 -5.52 3.63 -13.11
N GLY A 207 -5.14 4.24 -11.99
CA GLY A 207 -5.47 3.71 -10.66
C GLY A 207 -6.97 3.64 -10.38
N LEU A 208 -7.79 4.55 -10.92
CA LEU A 208 -9.25 4.44 -10.85
C LEU A 208 -9.81 3.31 -11.73
N SER A 209 -9.18 3.03 -12.87
CA SER A 209 -9.51 1.88 -13.71
C SER A 209 -9.22 0.57 -12.98
N GLU A 210 -8.00 0.44 -12.44
CA GLU A 210 -7.57 -0.70 -11.64
C GLU A 210 -8.42 -0.90 -10.39
N LEU A 211 -8.87 0.17 -9.73
CA LEU A 211 -9.82 0.09 -8.62
C LEU A 211 -11.12 -0.61 -9.05
N GLY A 212 -11.64 -0.27 -10.23
CA GLY A 212 -12.83 -0.92 -10.79
C GLY A 212 -12.63 -2.43 -10.99
N LEU A 213 -11.45 -2.82 -11.50
CA LEU A 213 -11.09 -4.23 -11.68
C LEU A 213 -10.95 -4.95 -10.33
N LEU A 214 -10.23 -4.38 -9.36
CA LEU A 214 -10.08 -4.97 -8.03
C LEU A 214 -11.43 -5.18 -7.34
N LEU A 215 -12.33 -4.19 -7.41
CA LEU A 215 -13.66 -4.29 -6.80
C LEU A 215 -14.61 -5.26 -7.52
N SER A 216 -14.22 -5.78 -8.69
CA SER A 216 -14.97 -6.79 -9.44
C SER A 216 -14.51 -8.23 -9.13
N ARG A 217 -13.32 -8.39 -8.50
CA ARG A 217 -12.79 -9.69 -8.11
C ARG A 217 -13.56 -10.26 -6.92
N SER A 218 -13.85 -11.56 -6.95
CA SER A 218 -14.58 -12.24 -5.88
C SER A 218 -13.73 -12.53 -4.64
N CYS A 219 -12.43 -12.72 -4.83
CA CYS A 219 -11.45 -12.95 -3.78
C CYS A 219 -10.04 -12.61 -4.27
N ILE A 220 -9.20 -12.14 -3.35
CA ILE A 220 -7.78 -11.89 -3.56
C ILE A 220 -7.04 -12.71 -2.50
N ASP A 221 -6.14 -13.59 -2.93
CA ASP A 221 -5.30 -14.36 -2.02
C ASP A 221 -4.09 -13.51 -1.61
N TRP A 222 -3.96 -13.24 -0.31
CA TRP A 222 -2.83 -12.51 0.27
C TRP A 222 -1.71 -13.44 0.75
N ASN A 223 -1.93 -14.75 0.83
CA ASN A 223 -0.95 -15.71 1.31
C ASN A 223 -0.14 -16.32 0.16
N GLN A 224 0.44 -15.47 -0.68
CA GLN A 224 1.26 -15.86 -1.82
C GLN A 224 2.54 -15.03 -1.91
N ASN A 225 3.57 -15.59 -2.55
CA ASN A 225 4.75 -14.83 -2.93
C ASN A 225 4.33 -13.73 -3.91
N ILE A 226 4.66 -12.48 -3.63
CA ILE A 226 4.22 -11.34 -4.44
C ILE A 226 5.00 -11.23 -5.75
N LEU A 227 6.25 -11.74 -5.81
CA LEU A 227 7.15 -11.50 -6.95
C LEU A 227 6.51 -11.82 -8.32
N PRO A 228 5.81 -12.96 -8.51
CA PRO A 228 5.15 -13.26 -9.78
C PRO A 228 4.05 -12.26 -10.17
N ASN A 229 3.29 -11.74 -9.20
CA ASN A 229 2.27 -10.71 -9.45
C ASN A 229 2.88 -9.40 -9.95
N TRP A 230 4.16 -9.16 -9.64
CA TRP A 230 4.94 -8.02 -10.13
C TRP A 230 5.68 -8.31 -11.44
N GLY A 231 5.52 -9.50 -12.02
CA GLY A 231 6.25 -9.94 -13.20
C GLY A 231 7.73 -10.21 -12.94
N ILE A 232 8.09 -10.54 -11.70
CA ILE A 232 9.45 -10.82 -11.25
C ILE A 232 9.56 -12.32 -10.94
N GLY A 233 10.64 -12.95 -11.39
CA GLY A 233 10.88 -14.38 -11.24
C GLY A 233 10.86 -15.13 -12.58
N ASN A 234 10.70 -16.45 -12.56
CA ASN A 234 10.76 -17.24 -13.78
C ASN A 234 9.44 -17.18 -14.58
N ALA A 235 9.52 -17.45 -15.90
CA ALA A 235 8.39 -17.32 -16.81
C ALA A 235 7.22 -18.28 -16.52
N GLU A 236 7.44 -19.37 -15.79
CA GLU A 236 6.39 -20.31 -15.39
C GLU A 236 5.58 -19.73 -14.21
N GLN A 237 6.27 -19.27 -13.17
CA GLN A 237 5.68 -18.58 -12.01
C GLN A 237 4.88 -17.35 -12.42
N ILE A 238 5.39 -16.53 -13.34
CA ILE A 238 4.71 -15.32 -13.81
C ILE A 238 3.41 -15.67 -14.56
N ARG A 239 3.39 -16.77 -15.33
CA ARG A 239 2.19 -17.19 -16.08
C ARG A 239 1.08 -17.72 -15.18
N GLU A 240 1.41 -18.32 -14.05
CA GLU A 240 0.42 -18.81 -13.08
C GLU A 240 -0.23 -17.68 -12.26
N ALA A 241 0.42 -16.51 -12.19
CA ALA A 241 -0.03 -15.35 -11.43
C ALA A 241 -0.88 -14.31 -12.21
N ALA A 242 -0.81 -14.35 -13.55
CA ALA A 242 -1.51 -13.42 -14.45
C ALA A 242 -2.99 -13.81 -14.68
#